data_AF-A0A3C1KIK8-F1
#
_entry.id   AF-A0A3C1KIK8-F1
#
_cell.length_a   1.000
_cell.length_b   1.000
_cell.length_c   1.000
_cell.angle_alpha   90.00
_cell.angle_beta   90.00
_cell.angle_gamma   90.00
#
_symmetry.space_group_name_H-M   'P 1'
#
loop_
_entity.id
_entity.type
_entity.pdbx_description
1 polymer ?
#
loop_
_entity_poly.entity_id
_entity_poly.type
_entity_poly.pdbx_seq_one_letter_code
_entity_poly.pdbx_strand_id
1 'polypeptide(L)'
;MRRYSIAPADRIPTLCAAALAPSGVFSQCLVEGVERLHIELGVDHNGDGAPDYYAVEPDAGQLQQAVTARIALLVRSVAPVAGYSGPRQHTLGQLSFTADSDGYVRRVFSTTVALRNLHPSVAGASA
;
A
#
# COMPACT_ATOMS: atom_id res chain seq x y z
N MET A 1 -18.82 -21.60 3.29
CA MET A 1 -18.39 -20.29 2.76
C MET A 1 -17.16 -20.55 1.88
N ARG A 2 -17.25 -20.36 0.56
CA ARG A 2 -16.13 -20.64 -0.36
C ARG A 2 -15.07 -19.55 -0.18
N ARG A 3 -13.79 -19.94 -0.05
CA ARG A 3 -12.66 -19.01 0.01
C ARG A 3 -12.26 -18.68 -1.44
N TYR A 4 -12.79 -17.61 -2.00
CA TYR A 4 -12.59 -17.23 -3.41
C TYR A 4 -11.17 -16.70 -3.70
N SER A 5 -10.47 -16.21 -2.67
CA SER A 5 -9.10 -15.67 -2.68
C SER A 5 -7.96 -16.68 -2.85
N ILE A 6 -8.22 -18.00 -2.90
CA ILE A 6 -7.16 -19.04 -2.94
C ILE A 6 -7.21 -19.85 -4.25
N ALA A 7 -8.25 -19.67 -5.09
CA ALA A 7 -8.37 -20.37 -6.35
C ALA A 7 -7.71 -19.54 -7.49
N PRO A 8 -6.61 -20.01 -8.11
CA PRO A 8 -5.88 -19.26 -9.13
C PRO A 8 -6.70 -18.88 -10.39
N ALA A 9 -7.89 -19.45 -10.58
CA ALA A 9 -8.74 -19.23 -11.76
C ALA A 9 -9.81 -18.14 -11.57
N ASP A 10 -10.04 -17.65 -10.35
CA ASP A 10 -11.22 -16.83 -10.05
C ASP A 10 -11.04 -15.34 -10.45
N ARG A 11 -9.82 -14.92 -10.85
CA ARG A 11 -9.47 -13.56 -11.33
C ARG A 11 -9.92 -12.41 -10.41
N ILE A 12 -10.01 -12.67 -9.11
CA ILE A 12 -10.31 -11.66 -8.08
C ILE A 12 -8.98 -11.10 -7.56
N PRO A 13 -8.68 -9.81 -7.78
CA PRO A 13 -7.52 -9.15 -7.19
C PRO A 13 -7.56 -9.31 -5.68
N THR A 14 -6.44 -9.70 -5.09
CA THR A 14 -6.38 -9.98 -3.65
C THR A 14 -5.08 -9.43 -3.11
N LEU A 15 -5.15 -8.63 -2.05
CA LEU A 15 -3.98 -8.22 -1.30
C LEU A 15 -3.53 -9.40 -0.44
N CYS A 16 -2.33 -9.90 -0.72
CA CYS A 16 -1.67 -10.90 0.09
C CYS A 16 -0.34 -10.36 0.62
N ALA A 17 0.03 -10.77 1.83
CA ALA A 17 1.30 -10.46 2.45
C ALA A 17 2.21 -11.69 2.40
N ALA A 18 3.46 -11.49 2.00
CA ALA A 18 4.51 -12.49 2.20
C ALA A 18 4.92 -12.47 3.68
N ALA A 19 4.88 -13.64 4.32
CA ALA A 19 5.27 -13.83 5.71
C ALA A 19 6.45 -14.81 5.78
N LEU A 20 7.42 -14.51 6.63
CA LEU A 20 8.58 -15.36 6.87
C LEU A 20 8.32 -16.26 8.08
N ALA A 21 8.47 -17.57 7.89
CA ALA A 21 8.48 -18.58 8.95
C ALA A 21 9.80 -19.34 8.94
N PRO A 22 10.13 -20.12 9.99
CA PRO A 22 11.30 -21.00 9.99
C PRO A 22 11.34 -21.97 8.80
N SER A 23 10.17 -22.35 8.29
CA SER A 23 10.00 -23.22 7.12
C SER A 23 10.11 -22.50 5.77
N GLY A 24 10.34 -21.18 5.76
CA GLY A 24 10.47 -20.35 4.57
C GLY A 24 9.40 -19.27 4.45
N VAL A 25 9.36 -18.63 3.28
CA VAL A 25 8.38 -17.58 2.96
C VAL A 25 7.07 -18.23 2.50
N PHE A 26 5.95 -17.80 3.06
CA PHE A 26 4.61 -18.18 2.63
C PHE A 26 3.75 -16.96 2.36
N SER A 27 2.68 -17.12 1.57
CA SER A 27 1.74 -16.05 1.26
C SER A 27 0.49 -16.16 2.12
N GLN A 28 0.11 -15.06 2.77
CA GLN A 28 -1.14 -14.93 3.51
C GLN A 28 -2.03 -13.89 2.83
N CYS A 29 -3.15 -14.33 2.28
CA CYS A 29 -4.11 -13.41 1.68
C CYS A 29 -5.00 -12.74 2.74
N LEU A 30 -5.11 -11.41 2.64
CA LEU A 30 -5.72 -10.54 3.64
C LEU A 30 -7.10 -10.07 3.19
N VAL A 31 -7.17 -9.50 1.98
CA VAL A 31 -8.38 -8.79 1.51
C VAL A 31 -8.56 -8.95 0.00
N GLU A 32 -9.76 -9.36 -0.41
CA GLU A 32 -10.19 -9.44 -1.80
C GLU A 32 -10.61 -8.05 -2.34
N GLY A 33 -10.53 -7.87 -3.66
CA GLY A 33 -10.88 -6.64 -4.36
C GLY A 33 -9.79 -5.58 -4.37
N VAL A 34 -8.67 -5.76 -3.67
CA VAL A 34 -7.55 -4.80 -3.73
C VAL A 34 -6.78 -4.98 -5.03
N GLU A 35 -6.84 -3.98 -5.91
CA GLU A 35 -6.12 -3.97 -7.18
C GLU A 35 -4.77 -3.26 -7.09
N ARG A 36 -4.65 -2.30 -6.17
CA ARG A 36 -3.42 -1.53 -6.01
C ARG A 36 -3.19 -1.14 -4.57
N LEU A 37 -1.95 -1.33 -4.13
CA LEU A 37 -1.37 -0.75 -2.92
C LEU A 37 -0.32 0.26 -3.37
N HIS A 38 -0.39 1.47 -2.81
CA HIS A 38 0.60 2.52 -3.00
C HIS A 38 1.00 3.06 -1.63
N ILE A 39 2.31 3.22 -1.40
CA ILE A 39 2.85 3.69 -0.12
C ILE A 39 3.82 4.82 -0.42
N GLU A 40 3.70 5.89 0.36
CA GLU A 40 4.60 7.03 0.34
C GLU A 40 5.14 7.25 1.74
N LEU A 41 6.43 7.52 1.86
CA LEU A 41 7.06 7.78 3.16
C LEU A 41 7.19 9.28 3.38
N GLY A 42 6.67 9.76 4.50
CA GLY A 42 6.85 11.12 4.96
C GLY A 42 8.23 11.28 5.59
N VAL A 43 9.09 12.05 4.95
CA VAL A 43 10.49 12.30 5.32
C VAL A 43 10.56 13.55 6.19
N ASP A 44 11.15 13.42 7.38
CA ASP A 44 11.51 14.52 8.27
C ASP A 44 12.97 14.93 8.00
N HIS A 45 13.14 15.94 7.14
CA HIS A 45 14.44 16.42 6.72
C HIS A 45 15.09 17.35 7.76
N ASN A 46 14.26 18.00 8.59
CA ASN A 46 14.69 19.03 9.53
C ASN A 46 14.86 18.51 10.99
N GLY A 47 14.34 17.33 11.31
CA GLY A 47 14.49 16.63 12.58
C GLY A 47 13.48 17.03 13.67
N ASP A 48 12.35 17.65 13.31
CA ASP A 48 11.33 18.11 14.26
C ASP A 48 10.25 17.05 14.60
N GLY A 49 10.34 15.87 14.00
CA GLY A 49 9.41 14.75 14.17
C GLY A 49 8.17 14.82 13.28
N ALA A 50 8.06 15.80 12.37
CA ALA A 50 6.99 15.92 11.39
C ALA A 50 7.51 15.68 9.96
N PRO A 51 6.69 15.11 9.05
CA PRO A 51 7.11 14.92 7.67
C PRO A 51 7.11 16.26 6.91
N ASP A 52 8.24 16.63 6.30
CA ASP A 52 8.37 17.79 5.41
C ASP A 52 7.80 17.51 4.01
N TYR A 53 8.03 16.30 3.49
CA TYR A 53 7.54 15.87 2.18
C TYR A 53 7.32 14.36 2.13
N TYR A 54 6.59 13.90 1.11
CA TYR A 54 6.34 12.48 0.86
C TYR A 54 7.16 11.97 -0.34
N ALA A 55 7.88 10.87 -0.14
CA ALA A 55 8.70 10.21 -1.15
C ALA A 55 8.05 8.89 -1.60
N VAL A 56 7.95 8.68 -2.92
CA VAL A 56 7.43 7.44 -3.54
C VAL A 56 8.52 6.37 -3.65
N GLU A 57 9.75 6.78 -3.94
CA GLU A 57 10.92 5.92 -4.09
C GLU A 57 12.06 6.47 -3.23
N PRO A 58 11.94 6.34 -1.90
CA PRO A 58 12.92 6.92 -0.98
C PRO A 58 14.27 6.22 -1.11
N ASP A 59 15.35 7.01 -1.14
CA ASP A 59 16.71 6.50 -0.99
C ASP A 59 17.00 6.08 0.47
N ALA A 60 18.21 5.56 0.71
CA ALA A 60 18.60 5.08 2.03
C ALA A 60 18.61 6.19 3.12
N GLY A 61 18.94 7.43 2.76
CA GLY A 61 18.92 8.55 3.70
C GLY A 61 17.49 8.99 4.03
N GLN A 62 16.64 9.06 3.01
CA GLN A 62 15.21 9.37 3.17
C GLN A 62 14.48 8.29 3.98
N LEU A 63 14.86 7.02 3.84
CA LEU A 63 14.34 5.93 4.66
C LEU A 63 14.70 6.09 6.15
N GLN A 64 15.91 6.56 6.46
CA GLN A 64 16.34 6.82 7.85
C GLN A 64 15.61 8.00 8.47
N GLN A 65 15.16 8.94 7.63
CA GLN A 65 14.41 10.13 8.01
C GLN A 65 12.88 9.93 7.95
N ALA A 66 12.40 8.72 7.61
CA ALA A 66 10.97 8.48 7.45
C ALA A 66 10.24 8.40 8.80
N VAL A 67 9.29 9.32 9.03
CA VAL A 67 8.50 9.43 10.27
C VAL A 67 7.03 9.04 10.10
N THR A 68 6.51 9.04 8.86
CA THR A 68 5.14 8.58 8.58
C THR A 68 5.09 7.75 7.29
N ALA A 69 4.05 6.91 7.16
CA ALA A 69 3.69 6.28 5.90
C ALA A 69 2.26 6.68 5.53
N ARG A 70 2.08 7.20 4.32
CA ARG A 70 0.77 7.36 3.70
C ARG A 70 0.49 6.14 2.85
N ILE A 71 -0.58 5.43 3.19
CA ILE A 71 -0.99 4.19 2.53
C ILE A 71 -2.27 4.47 1.77
N ALA A 72 -2.29 4.12 0.48
CA ALA A 72 -3.46 4.21 -0.38
C ALA A 72 -3.77 2.86 -1.02
N LEU A 73 -5.03 2.45 -0.95
CA LEU A 73 -5.57 1.24 -1.56
C LEU A 73 -6.60 1.60 -2.61
N LEU A 74 -6.47 1.05 -3.82
CA LEU A 74 -7.57 1.01 -4.79
C LEU A 74 -8.29 -0.32 -4.62
N VAL A 75 -9.54 -0.24 -4.18
CA VAL A 75 -10.40 -1.41 -3.96
C VAL A 75 -11.53 -1.39 -4.99
N ARG A 76 -11.73 -2.53 -5.64
CA ARG A 76 -12.83 -2.76 -6.58
C ARG A 76 -13.91 -3.67 -6.00
N SER A 77 -15.12 -3.60 -6.56
CA SER A 77 -16.16 -4.60 -6.30
C SER A 77 -15.72 -6.00 -6.76
N VAL A 78 -16.14 -7.07 -6.07
CA VAL A 78 -15.80 -8.44 -6.46
C VAL A 78 -16.55 -8.93 -7.72
N ALA A 79 -17.62 -8.24 -8.09
CA ALA A 79 -18.41 -8.48 -9.29
C ALA A 79 -18.67 -7.16 -10.04
N PRO A 80 -18.87 -7.20 -11.37
CA PRO A 80 -19.23 -6.02 -12.14
C PRO A 80 -20.62 -5.51 -11.73
N VAL A 81 -20.82 -4.20 -11.86
CA VAL A 81 -22.08 -3.52 -11.56
C VAL A 81 -22.73 -3.11 -12.88
N ALA A 82 -23.98 -3.51 -13.09
CA ALA A 82 -24.72 -3.21 -14.31
C ALA A 82 -24.81 -1.69 -14.54
N GLY A 83 -24.52 -1.25 -15.77
CA GLY A 83 -24.52 0.16 -16.12
C GLY A 83 -23.29 0.95 -15.66
N TYR A 84 -22.36 0.33 -14.93
CA TYR A 84 -21.06 0.95 -14.64
C TYR A 84 -20.12 0.75 -15.82
N SER A 85 -19.69 1.83 -16.45
CA SER A 85 -18.79 1.81 -17.60
C SER A 85 -17.95 3.09 -17.69
N GLY A 86 -17.03 3.11 -18.65
CA GLY A 86 -16.13 4.21 -18.94
C GLY A 86 -14.84 4.14 -18.11
N PRO A 87 -13.69 4.52 -18.70
CA PRO A 87 -12.44 4.61 -17.95
C PRO A 87 -12.54 5.71 -16.90
N ARG A 88 -11.92 5.48 -15.74
CA ARG A 88 -11.91 6.45 -14.64
C ARG A 88 -10.53 6.57 -14.04
N GLN A 89 -10.10 7.81 -13.82
CA GLN A 89 -8.86 8.09 -13.14
C GLN A 89 -9.07 8.06 -11.62
N HIS A 90 -8.14 7.43 -10.92
CA HIS A 90 -8.07 7.31 -9.48
C HIS A 90 -6.70 7.80 -9.02
N THR A 91 -6.70 8.67 -8.01
CA THR A 91 -5.47 9.23 -7.43
C THR A 91 -5.18 8.52 -6.11
N LEU A 92 -4.00 7.90 -6.01
CA LEU A 92 -3.47 7.23 -4.84
C LEU A 92 -2.23 8.00 -4.36
N GLY A 93 -2.42 9.03 -3.55
CA GLY A 93 -1.30 9.95 -3.24
C GLY A 93 -0.83 10.69 -4.50
N GLN A 94 0.45 10.61 -4.81
CA GLN A 94 1.10 11.17 -6.00
C GLN A 94 0.93 10.28 -7.24
N LEU A 95 0.49 9.04 -7.08
CA LEU A 95 0.24 8.13 -8.18
C LEU A 95 -1.15 8.37 -8.79
N SER A 96 -1.20 8.52 -10.11
CA SER A 96 -2.45 8.50 -10.88
C SER A 96 -2.59 7.18 -11.65
N PHE A 97 -3.77 6.56 -11.57
CA PHE A 97 -4.10 5.32 -12.26
C PHE A 97 -5.42 5.47 -13.00
N THR A 98 -5.47 5.10 -14.27
CA THR A 98 -6.73 5.06 -15.05
C THR A 98 -7.18 3.62 -15.18
N ALA A 99 -8.34 3.30 -14.59
CA ALA A 99 -8.96 2.00 -14.69
C ALA A 99 -9.65 1.82 -16.05
N ASP A 100 -9.64 0.59 -16.56
CA ASP A 100 -10.35 0.20 -17.78
C ASP A 100 -11.89 0.25 -17.60
N SER A 101 -12.61 0.28 -18.72
CA SER A 101 -14.07 0.20 -18.74
C SER A 101 -14.55 -1.26 -18.59
N ASP A 102 -14.35 -1.86 -17.43
CA ASP A 102 -14.56 -3.29 -17.16
C ASP A 102 -15.77 -3.61 -16.27
N GLY A 103 -16.56 -2.59 -15.90
CA GLY A 103 -17.77 -2.76 -15.10
C GLY A 103 -17.56 -2.81 -13.60
N TYR A 104 -16.32 -2.72 -13.09
CA TYR A 104 -16.06 -2.77 -11.65
C TYR A 104 -16.03 -1.38 -11.02
N VAL A 105 -16.85 -1.19 -9.98
CA VAL A 105 -16.82 0.04 -9.17
C VAL A 105 -15.55 0.04 -8.33
N ARG A 106 -14.86 1.18 -8.30
CA ARG A 106 -13.58 1.34 -7.60
C ARG A 106 -13.63 2.50 -6.62
N ARG A 107 -12.98 2.32 -5.47
CA ARG A 107 -12.83 3.35 -4.45
C ARG A 107 -11.42 3.36 -3.91
N VAL A 108 -10.89 4.56 -3.73
CA VAL A 108 -9.62 4.77 -3.04
C VAL A 108 -9.90 4.92 -1.55
N PHE A 109 -9.14 4.19 -0.74
CA PHE A 109 -9.07 4.37 0.70
C PHE A 109 -7.65 4.78 1.05
N SER A 110 -7.49 5.76 1.93
CA SER A 110 -6.18 6.20 2.38
C SER A 110 -6.13 6.42 3.88
N THR A 111 -4.95 6.20 4.43
CA THR A 111 -4.64 6.52 5.82
C THR A 111 -3.18 6.96 5.92
N THR A 112 -2.84 7.68 6.97
CA THR A 112 -1.46 8.03 7.31
C THR A 112 -1.16 7.50 8.70
N VAL A 113 -0.05 6.78 8.83
CA VAL A 113 0.39 6.15 10.09
C VAL A 113 1.78 6.64 10.46
N ALA A 114 2.03 6.85 11.76
CA ALA A 114 3.35 7.21 12.27
C ALA A 114 4.27 5.98 12.33
N LEU A 115 5.54 6.15 11.95
CA LEU A 115 6.57 5.12 11.93
C LEU A 115 7.47 5.28 13.15
N ARG A 116 7.09 4.61 14.25
CA ARG A 116 7.77 4.79 15.56
C ARG A 116 9.11 4.06 15.69
N ASN A 117 9.40 3.12 14.80
CA ASN A 117 10.52 2.18 14.93
C ASN A 117 11.64 2.39 13.88
N LEU A 118 11.52 3.37 12.99
CA LEU A 118 12.51 3.61 11.92
C LEU A 118 13.67 4.51 12.33
N HIS A 119 13.66 5.03 13.56
CA HIS A 119 14.83 5.69 14.13
C HIS A 119 15.64 4.64 14.90
N PRO A 120 16.64 3.95 14.30
CA PRO A 120 17.64 3.31 15.11
C PRO A 120 18.31 4.44 15.88
N SER A 121 17.97 4.58 17.16
CA SER A 121 18.82 5.31 18.09
C SER A 121 20.20 4.75 17.89
N VAL A 122 21.11 5.55 17.33
CA VAL A 122 22.51 5.21 17.21
C VAL A 122 22.95 4.92 18.65
N ALA A 123 23.05 3.65 19.00
CA ALA A 123 23.68 3.26 20.24
C ALA A 123 25.09 3.81 20.13
N GLY A 124 25.39 4.84 20.91
CA GLY A 124 26.68 5.51 20.89
C GLY A 124 27.79 4.49 21.04
N ALA A 125 28.51 4.23 19.95
CA ALA A 125 29.81 3.61 20.01
C ALA A 125 30.83 4.74 20.18
N SER A 126 31.00 5.18 21.43
CA SER A 126 32.24 5.79 21.87
C SER A 126 33.11 4.67 22.43
N ALA A 127 34.16 4.30 21.69
CA ALA A 127 35.40 3.73 22.21
C ALA A 127 36.47 3.89 21.12
#